data_AF-A0A086Z1X8-F1
#
_entry.id   AF-A0A086Z1X8-F1
#
_cell.length_a   1.000
_cell.length_b   1.000
_cell.length_c   1.000
_cell.angle_alpha   90.00
_cell.angle_beta   90.00
_cell.angle_gamma   90.00
#
_symmetry.space_group_name_H-M   'P 1'
#
loop_
_entity.id
_entity.type
_entity.pdbx_description
1 polymer ?
#
loop_
_entity_poly.entity_id
_entity_poly.type
_entity_poly.pdbx_seq_one_letter_code
_entity_poly.pdbx_strand_id
1 'polypeptide(L)'
;MALPEWVDIVNEYVRDCRLSKVVEVVPGGSSGFQSIRRGLRYLEGHYDDQDIVLIHDGVRPLLSEEVINANIAVVKKYGNAVTAVPATETLLYTDNGESSRELVGRTHILRTQTLKV
;
A
#
# COMPACT_ATOMS: atom_id res chain seq x y z
N MET A 1 6.43 -8.56 1.90
CA MET A 1 7.68 -7.91 2.37
C MET A 1 7.66 -7.86 3.88
N ALA A 2 8.80 -8.09 4.53
CA ALA A 2 8.95 -8.02 5.99
C ALA A 2 10.27 -7.35 6.35
N LEU A 3 10.43 -6.83 7.57
CA LEU A 3 11.76 -6.41 8.04
C LEU A 3 12.74 -7.60 7.92
N PRO A 4 14.03 -7.39 7.58
CA PRO A 4 14.98 -8.49 7.35
C PRO A 4 15.00 -9.53 8.48
N GLU A 5 14.96 -9.06 9.73
CA GLU A 5 14.96 -9.90 10.94
C GLU A 5 13.62 -10.60 11.23
N TRP A 6 12.55 -10.25 10.51
CA TRP A 6 11.24 -10.86 10.60
C TRP A 6 10.93 -11.84 9.46
N VAL A 7 11.81 -11.97 8.46
CA VAL A 7 11.54 -12.79 7.26
C VAL A 7 11.25 -14.25 7.62
N ASP A 8 12.08 -14.85 8.49
CA ASP A 8 11.91 -16.25 8.90
C ASP A 8 10.60 -16.48 9.66
N ILE A 9 10.26 -15.57 10.59
CA ILE A 9 9.01 -15.60 11.36
C ILE A 9 7.80 -15.45 10.43
N VAL A 10 7.86 -14.55 9.45
CA VAL A 10 6.76 -14.36 8.49
C VAL A 10 6.60 -15.60 7.62
N ASN A 11 7.69 -16.25 7.22
CA ASN A 11 7.63 -17.52 6.50
C ASN A 11 7.03 -18.66 7.34
N GLU A 12 7.29 -18.69 8.65
CA GLU A 12 6.59 -19.59 9.58
C GLU A 12 5.08 -19.33 9.57
N TYR A 13 4.64 -18.09 9.72
CA TYR A 13 3.21 -17.75 9.64
C TYR A 13 2.56 -18.11 8.30
N VAL A 14 3.27 -17.93 7.19
CA VAL A 14 2.77 -18.33 5.86
C VAL A 14 2.51 -19.84 5.82
N ARG A 15 3.40 -20.65 6.40
CA ARG A 15 3.23 -22.11 6.49
C ARG A 15 2.10 -22.49 7.44
N ASP A 16 2.10 -21.95 8.65
CA ASP A 16 1.14 -22.31 9.71
C ASP A 16 -0.29 -21.92 9.34
N CYS A 17 -0.47 -20.74 8.73
CA CYS A 17 -1.76 -20.25 8.26
C CYS A 17 -2.13 -20.76 6.86
N ARG A 18 -1.27 -21.56 6.21
CA ARG A 18 -1.49 -22.14 4.86
C ARG A 18 -1.83 -21.08 3.80
N LEU A 19 -1.10 -19.97 3.80
CA LEU A 19 -1.35 -18.83 2.92
C LEU A 19 -0.84 -19.11 1.50
N SER A 20 -1.57 -19.91 0.74
CA SER A 20 -1.18 -20.39 -0.60
C SER A 20 -1.01 -19.31 -1.67
N LYS A 21 -1.52 -18.09 -1.43
CA LYS A 21 -1.35 -16.93 -2.32
C LYS A 21 -0.01 -16.21 -2.11
N VAL A 22 0.69 -16.47 -1.00
CA VAL A 22 2.00 -15.86 -0.74
C VAL A 22 3.06 -16.68 -1.48
N VAL A 23 3.68 -16.09 -2.48
CA VAL A 23 4.71 -16.74 -3.30
C VAL A 23 6.12 -16.50 -2.77
N GLU A 24 6.37 -15.36 -2.14
CA GLU A 24 7.69 -14.98 -1.63
C GLU A 24 7.60 -13.92 -0.53
N VAL A 25 8.51 -13.99 0.45
CA VAL A 25 8.68 -12.98 1.51
C VAL A 25 10.01 -12.25 1.32
N VAL A 26 9.96 -11.15 0.57
CA VAL A 26 11.16 -10.34 0.29
C VAL A 26 11.57 -9.48 1.50
N PRO A 27 12.88 -9.44 1.87
CA PRO A 27 13.40 -8.54 2.89
C PRO A 27 13.20 -7.04 2.52
N GLY A 28 12.52 -6.31 3.38
CA GLY A 28 12.22 -4.89 3.27
C GLY A 28 13.46 -4.00 3.39
N GLY A 29 13.31 -2.73 3.04
CA GLY A 29 14.34 -1.70 3.17
C GLY A 29 14.19 -0.85 4.43
N SER A 30 15.01 0.19 4.55
CA SER A 30 14.99 1.13 5.69
C SER A 30 13.76 2.06 5.72
N SER A 31 12.93 2.05 4.67
CA SER A 31 11.69 2.83 4.58
C SER A 31 10.64 2.07 3.76
N GLY A 32 9.38 2.48 3.87
CA GLY A 32 8.28 1.89 3.07
C GLY A 32 8.56 1.96 1.57
N PHE A 33 9.11 3.07 1.09
CA PHE A 33 9.51 3.23 -0.31
C PHE A 33 10.64 2.27 -0.71
N GLN A 34 11.67 2.13 0.13
CA GLN A 34 12.76 1.18 -0.14
C GLN A 34 12.28 -0.27 -0.14
N SER A 35 11.33 -0.62 0.73
CA SER A 35 10.67 -1.92 0.71
C SER A 35 9.96 -2.15 -0.62
N ILE A 36 9.07 -1.24 -1.04
CA ILE A 36 8.36 -1.32 -2.33
C ILE A 36 9.34 -1.53 -3.48
N ARG A 37 10.42 -0.73 -3.54
CA ARG A 37 11.45 -0.86 -4.58
C ARG A 37 12.15 -2.23 -4.60
N ARG A 38 12.36 -2.85 -3.43
CA ARG A 38 12.90 -4.22 -3.35
C ARG A 38 11.89 -5.25 -3.85
N GLY A 39 10.61 -5.08 -3.50
CA GLY A 39 9.53 -5.90 -4.03
C GLY A 39 9.43 -5.82 -5.55
N LEU A 40 9.44 -4.62 -6.13
CA LEU A 40 9.39 -4.42 -7.59
C LEU A 40 10.58 -5.08 -8.30
N ARG A 41 11.80 -4.90 -7.79
CA ARG A 41 13.00 -5.56 -8.36
C ARG A 41 12.96 -7.08 -8.29
N TYR A 42 12.28 -7.65 -7.28
CA TYR A 42 12.03 -9.08 -7.25
C TYR A 42 11.11 -9.48 -8.41
N LEU A 43 10.04 -8.71 -8.66
CA LEU A 43 9.05 -9.01 -9.71
C LEU A 43 9.61 -8.88 -11.15
N GLU A 44 10.62 -8.04 -11.40
CA GLU A 44 11.26 -7.84 -12.72
C GLU A 44 11.74 -9.16 -13.38
N GLY A 45 12.04 -10.19 -12.59
CA GLY A 45 12.46 -11.51 -13.09
C GLY A 45 11.33 -12.53 -13.29
N HIS A 46 10.08 -12.17 -12.97
CA HIS A 46 8.96 -13.11 -12.85
C HIS A 46 7.72 -12.69 -13.64
N TYR A 47 7.61 -11.43 -14.05
CA TYR A 47 6.42 -10.83 -14.63
C TYR A 47 6.78 -9.87 -15.77
N ASP A 48 5.81 -9.57 -16.64
CA ASP A 48 6.02 -8.65 -17.77
C ASP A 48 5.88 -7.19 -17.33
N ASP A 49 6.56 -6.26 -18.02
CA ASP A 49 6.48 -4.81 -17.77
C ASP A 49 5.05 -4.24 -17.92
N GLN A 50 4.13 -5.00 -18.52
CA GLN A 50 2.73 -4.61 -18.70
C GLN A 50 1.81 -5.14 -17.60
N ASP A 51 2.33 -5.95 -16.67
CA ASP A 51 1.55 -6.46 -15.55
C ASP A 51 1.24 -5.37 -14.52
N ILE A 52 0.05 -5.45 -13.93
CA ILE A 52 -0.42 -4.48 -12.94
C ILE A 52 0.05 -4.91 -11.55
N VAL A 53 0.89 -4.10 -10.91
CA VAL A 53 1.36 -4.33 -9.54
C VAL A 53 0.53 -3.52 -8.55
N LEU A 54 -0.28 -4.21 -7.75
CA LEU A 54 -0.99 -3.60 -6.63
C LEU A 54 -0.14 -3.61 -5.36
N ILE A 55 0.08 -2.44 -4.75
CA ILE A 55 0.79 -2.28 -3.48
C ILE A 55 -0.23 -2.07 -2.36
N HIS A 56 -0.12 -2.82 -1.27
CA HIS A 56 -1.00 -2.73 -0.11
C HIS A 56 -0.23 -2.89 1.20
N ASP A 57 -0.69 -2.24 2.27
CA ASP A 57 -0.07 -2.36 3.59
C ASP A 57 -0.63 -3.57 4.34
N GLY A 58 0.26 -4.46 4.80
CA GLY A 58 -0.12 -5.70 5.48
C GLY A 58 -0.92 -5.51 6.79
N VAL A 59 -0.84 -4.33 7.42
CA VAL A 59 -1.59 -4.00 8.65
C VAL A 59 -3.08 -3.73 8.40
N ARG A 60 -3.55 -3.73 7.14
CA ARG A 60 -4.95 -3.47 6.78
C ARG A 60 -5.59 -4.70 6.13
N PRO A 61 -5.99 -5.72 6.90
CA PRO A 61 -6.41 -7.01 6.34
C PRO A 61 -7.77 -6.98 5.62
N LEU A 62 -8.59 -5.95 5.83
CA LEU A 62 -9.96 -5.87 5.30
C LEU A 62 -10.03 -5.18 3.94
N LEU A 63 -9.41 -5.79 2.92
CA LEU A 63 -9.49 -5.33 1.53
C LEU A 63 -10.55 -6.12 0.77
N SER A 64 -11.53 -5.43 0.17
CA SER A 64 -12.58 -6.08 -0.63
C SER A 64 -12.16 -6.29 -2.08
N GLU A 65 -12.75 -7.31 -2.71
CA GLU A 65 -12.56 -7.59 -4.14
C GLU A 65 -13.02 -6.42 -5.03
N GLU A 66 -14.09 -5.73 -4.63
CA GLU A 66 -14.59 -4.54 -5.31
C GLU A 66 -13.51 -3.44 -5.42
N VAL A 67 -12.80 -3.16 -4.32
CA VAL A 67 -11.73 -2.16 -4.31
C VAL A 67 -10.57 -2.58 -5.20
N ILE A 68 -10.19 -3.86 -5.19
CA ILE A 68 -9.15 -4.41 -6.06
C ILE A 68 -9.52 -4.23 -7.54
N ASN A 69 -10.73 -4.66 -7.91
CA ASN A 69 -11.21 -4.58 -9.29
C ASN A 69 -11.35 -3.13 -9.77
N ALA A 70 -11.82 -2.23 -8.91
CA ALA A 70 -11.90 -0.81 -9.22
C ALA A 70 -10.51 -0.20 -9.50
N ASN A 71 -9.49 -0.55 -8.69
CA ASN A 71 -8.13 -0.05 -8.92
C ASN A 71 -7.57 -0.58 -10.25
N ILE A 72 -7.73 -1.87 -10.53
CA ILE A 72 -7.29 -2.47 -11.81
C ILE A 72 -7.94 -1.75 -13.00
N ALA A 73 -9.24 -1.45 -12.92
CA ALA A 73 -9.95 -0.73 -13.99
C ALA A 73 -9.41 0.69 -14.20
N VAL A 74 -9.13 1.41 -13.11
CA VAL A 74 -8.55 2.78 -13.16
C VAL A 74 -7.13 2.75 -13.73
N VAL A 75 -6.28 1.81 -13.30
CA VAL A 75 -4.92 1.63 -13.84
C VAL A 75 -4.95 1.35 -15.34
N LYS A 76 -5.83 0.45 -15.80
CA LYS A 76 -5.98 0.17 -17.23
C LYS A 76 -6.36 1.40 -18.06
N LYS A 77 -7.02 2.39 -17.44
CA LYS A 77 -7.47 3.61 -18.11
C LYS A 77 -6.48 4.76 -18.02
N TYR A 78 -5.77 4.91 -16.89
CA TYR A 78 -4.97 6.10 -16.58
C TYR A 78 -3.49 5.79 -16.26
N GLY A 79 -3.11 4.51 -16.17
CA GLY A 79 -1.75 4.05 -15.87
C GLY A 79 -1.39 3.95 -14.38
N ASN A 80 -2.20 4.52 -13.49
CA ASN A 80 -2.01 4.45 -12.04
C ASN A 80 -3.35 4.53 -11.30
N ALA A 81 -3.38 4.17 -10.02
CA ALA A 81 -4.55 4.33 -9.17
C ALA A 81 -4.17 4.45 -7.69
N VAL A 82 -4.93 5.24 -6.95
CA VAL A 82 -4.85 5.26 -5.49
C VAL A 82 -6.24 5.20 -4.89
N THR A 83 -6.45 4.29 -3.95
CA THR A 83 -7.69 4.23 -3.19
C THR A 83 -7.70 5.37 -2.18
N ALA A 84 -8.76 6.16 -2.16
CA ALA A 84 -8.91 7.25 -1.20
C ALA A 84 -10.36 7.41 -0.74
N VAL A 85 -10.54 7.97 0.45
CA VAL A 85 -11.86 8.25 1.04
C VAL A 85 -11.95 9.72 1.45
N PRO A 86 -13.14 10.32 1.50
CA PRO A 86 -13.31 11.68 2.02
C PRO A 86 -12.73 11.83 3.43
N ALA A 87 -12.08 12.97 3.70
CA ALA A 87 -11.64 13.30 5.05
C ALA A 87 -12.86 13.51 5.97
N THR A 88 -12.90 12.76 7.08
CA THR A 88 -13.97 12.89 8.08
C THR A 88 -13.52 13.71 9.28
N GLU A 89 -12.24 13.63 9.63
CA GLU A 89 -11.65 14.39 10.72
C GLU A 89 -11.54 15.89 10.38
N THR A 90 -11.54 16.72 11.42
CA THR A 90 -11.19 18.13 11.27
C THR A 90 -9.70 18.25 11.04
N LEU A 91 -9.32 18.89 9.94
CA LEU A 91 -7.93 19.09 9.55
C LEU A 91 -7.51 20.52 9.86
N LEU A 92 -6.35 20.66 10.50
CA LEU A 92 -5.70 21.94 10.78
C LEU A 92 -4.42 22.05 9.96
N TYR A 93 -4.15 23.22 9.41
CA TYR A 93 -2.86 23.51 8.77
C TYR A 93 -1.92 24.17 9.78
N THR A 94 -0.68 23.69 9.87
CA THR A 94 0.31 24.22 10.81
C THR A 94 1.70 24.20 10.18
N ASP A 95 2.45 25.29 10.34
CA ASP A 95 3.85 25.37 9.92
C ASP A 95 4.82 24.80 10.98
N ASN A 96 4.41 24.74 12.26
CA ASN A 96 5.27 24.32 13.37
C ASN A 96 4.89 22.96 13.99
N GLY A 97 3.73 22.39 13.64
CA GLY A 97 3.28 21.11 14.16
C GLY A 97 2.64 21.16 15.56
N GLU A 98 2.57 22.33 16.20
CA GLU A 98 2.10 22.49 17.58
C GLU A 98 0.79 23.27 17.70
N SER A 99 0.62 24.32 16.89
CA SER A 99 -0.59 25.14 16.89
C SER A 99 -0.98 25.55 15.49
N SER A 100 -2.26 25.87 15.31
CA SER A 100 -2.83 26.25 14.03
C SER A 100 -3.77 27.43 14.18
N ARG A 101 -3.81 28.27 13.15
CA ARG A 101 -4.80 29.35 12.98
C ARG A 101 -5.69 29.11 11.77
N GLU A 102 -5.51 27.98 11.08
CA GLU A 102 -6.16 27.69 9.81
C GLU A 102 -6.84 26.31 9.84
N LEU A 103 -8.12 26.32 9.49
CA LEU A 103 -8.92 25.12 9.32
C LEU A 103 -8.90 24.72 7.84
N VAL A 104 -8.50 23.49 7.54
CA VAL A 104 -8.57 22.96 6.18
C VAL A 104 -9.98 22.42 5.94
N GLY A 105 -10.68 23.00 4.96
CA GLY A 105 -12.00 22.55 4.54
C GLY A 105 -11.95 21.12 4.01
N ARG A 106 -12.61 20.17 4.69
CA ARG A 106 -12.58 18.73 4.33
C ARG A 106 -13.34 18.35 3.06
N THR A 107 -14.18 19.23 2.50
CA THR A 107 -15.06 18.95 1.34
C THR A 107 -14.29 18.52 0.08
N HIS A 108 -13.06 19.01 -0.08
CA HIS A 108 -12.22 18.71 -1.24
C HIS A 108 -10.96 17.93 -0.88
N ILE A 109 -10.93 17.30 0.30
CA ILE A 109 -9.78 16.56 0.79
C ILE A 109 -10.10 15.07 0.82
N LEU A 110 -9.24 14.30 0.18
CA LEU A 110 -9.25 12.85 0.23
C LEU A 110 -8.08 12.36 1.06
N ARG A 111 -8.34 11.36 1.90
CA ARG A 111 -7.32 10.60 2.62
C ARG A 111 -7.01 9.33 1.85
N THR A 112 -5.76 9.20 1.44
CA THR A 112 -5.29 7.97 0.81
C THR A 112 -5.44 6.79 1.77
N GLN A 113 -5.81 5.65 1.18
CA GLN A 113 -5.76 4.35 1.80
C GLN A 113 -4.52 3.63 1.30
N THR A 114 -4.50 2.30 1.41
CA THR A 114 -3.27 1.52 1.26
C THR A 114 -3.09 0.94 -0.11
N LEU A 115 -4.17 0.61 -0.81
CA LEU A 115 -4.11 0.05 -2.15
C LEU A 115 -3.75 1.16 -3.16
N LYS A 116 -2.60 1.00 -3.80
CA LYS A 116 -2.05 1.93 -4.80
C LYS A 116 -1.27 1.20 -5.89
N VAL A 117 -1.21 1.82 -7.06
CA VAL A 117 -0.44 1.42 -8.24
C VAL A 117 0.27 2.65 -8.77
#